data_AF-M5EGG9-F1
#
_entry.id   AF-M5EGG9-F1
#
_cell.length_a   1.000
_cell.length_b   1.000
_cell.length_c   1.000
_cell.angle_alpha   90.00
_cell.angle_beta   90.00
_cell.angle_gamma   90.00
#
_symmetry.space_group_name_H-M   'P 1'
#
loop_
_entity.id
_entity.type
_entity.pdbx_description
1 polymer ?
#
loop_
_entity_poly.entity_id
_entity_poly.type
_entity_poly.pdbx_seq_one_letter_code
_entity_poly.pdbx_strand_id
1 'polypeptide(L)'
;MSFTMDLLSGGIDLFYIDESARHPLYAATAVTVPFLRRSGFLGPWRFVWPDYQKKVEDWRRQLSKKHGIRFREELHAYQLIKGQGQLKRNWRNLLPNEAVDLYKDALATADFLPDASIITAYSTDASQFAGETGIGVCMLTLFQRMRSQCQARRTNGLVFFDEGNKSYITAFRMAQKYLPTGSSQGGWGSNATKKYAPKHVPEGCKLQALRYVLFHPIGRLNCLCS
;
A
#
# COMPACT_ATOMS: atom_id res chain seq x y z
N MET A 1 -8.98 -4.17 30.44
CA MET A 1 -9.90 -3.71 29.39
C MET A 1 -9.75 -4.62 28.18
N SER A 2 -10.80 -5.37 27.83
CA SER A 2 -10.82 -6.16 26.59
C SER A 2 -11.16 -5.21 25.44
N PHE A 3 -10.31 -5.13 24.41
CA PHE A 3 -10.63 -4.40 23.19
C PHE A 3 -11.40 -5.33 22.26
N THR A 4 -12.72 -5.18 22.19
CA THR A 4 -13.54 -5.84 21.18
C THR A 4 -13.50 -4.99 19.92
N MET A 5 -12.94 -5.52 18.82
CA MET A 5 -12.97 -4.87 17.51
C MET A 5 -14.16 -5.39 16.72
N ASP A 6 -15.09 -4.51 16.35
CA ASP A 6 -16.17 -4.87 15.44
C ASP A 6 -15.61 -5.05 14.03
N LEU A 7 -15.67 -6.29 13.53
CA LEU A 7 -15.31 -6.61 12.15
C LEU A 7 -16.42 -6.16 11.22
N LEU A 8 -16.06 -5.35 10.22
CA LEU A 8 -16.96 -4.97 9.15
C LEU A 8 -17.28 -6.18 8.26
N SER A 9 -18.44 -6.15 7.59
CA SER A 9 -18.96 -7.30 6.84
C SER A 9 -18.04 -7.82 5.73
N GLY A 10 -17.18 -6.96 5.18
CA GLY A 10 -16.19 -7.30 4.16
C GLY A 10 -14.90 -7.91 4.73
N GLY A 11 -14.70 -7.88 6.06
CA GLY A 11 -13.55 -8.46 6.74
C GLY A 11 -12.35 -7.53 6.84
N ILE A 12 -11.14 -8.07 6.68
CA ILE A 12 -9.88 -7.33 6.85
C ILE A 12 -9.07 -7.34 5.56
N ASP A 13 -8.58 -6.17 5.17
CA ASP A 13 -7.60 -5.96 4.11
C ASP A 13 -6.25 -5.58 4.70
N LEU A 14 -5.16 -6.17 4.18
CA LEU A 14 -3.81 -5.68 4.45
C LEU A 14 -3.45 -4.64 3.41
N PHE A 15 -2.84 -3.56 3.85
CA PHE A 15 -2.21 -2.56 3.01
C PHE A 15 -0.73 -2.58 3.30
N TYR A 16 0.07 -2.94 2.30
CA TYR A 16 1.53 -2.77 2.35
C TYR A 16 1.88 -1.50 1.61
N ILE A 17 2.53 -0.57 2.30
CA ILE A 17 2.90 0.74 1.76
C ILE A 17 4.41 0.77 1.52
N ASP A 18 4.76 1.21 0.31
CA ASP A 18 6.12 1.53 -0.09
C ASP A 18 6.16 2.96 -0.68
N GLU A 19 7.28 3.64 -0.50
CA GLU A 19 7.49 5.00 -0.96
C GLU A 19 8.69 5.13 -1.89
N SER A 20 8.56 6.05 -2.83
CA SER A 20 9.67 6.47 -3.67
C SER A 20 9.79 7.98 -3.63
N ALA A 21 10.93 8.45 -3.14
CA ALA A 21 11.28 9.87 -3.14
C ALA A 21 12.43 10.08 -4.14
N ARG A 22 12.13 10.74 -5.26
CA ARG A 22 13.16 11.19 -6.20
C ARG A 22 12.82 12.59 -6.67
N HIS A 23 13.53 13.57 -6.13
CA HIS A 23 13.32 14.98 -6.43
C HIS A 23 13.19 15.21 -7.96
N PRO A 24 12.16 15.95 -8.41
CA PRO A 24 11.18 16.71 -7.61
C PRO A 24 9.88 15.95 -7.28
N LEU A 25 9.84 14.63 -7.45
CA LEU A 25 8.64 13.79 -7.31
C LEU A 25 8.72 12.89 -6.08
N TYR A 26 7.59 12.79 -5.40
CA TYR A 26 7.36 11.82 -4.34
C TYR A 26 6.17 10.95 -4.74
N ALA A 27 6.25 9.66 -4.46
CA ALA A 27 5.17 8.72 -4.65
C ALA A 27 5.06 7.81 -3.42
N ALA A 28 3.84 7.50 -3.02
CA ALA A 28 3.54 6.48 -2.03
C ALA A 28 2.51 5.53 -2.63
N THR A 29 2.80 4.25 -2.63
CA THR A 29 1.92 3.21 -3.19
C THR A 29 1.54 2.22 -2.11
N ALA A 30 0.24 1.92 -2.00
CA ALA A 30 -0.27 0.83 -1.19
C ALA A 30 -0.71 -0.32 -2.08
N VAL A 31 -0.26 -1.53 -1.78
CA VAL A 31 -0.81 -2.78 -2.31
C VAL A 31 -1.78 -3.36 -1.28
N THR A 32 -3.02 -3.61 -1.71
CA THR A 32 -4.09 -4.14 -0.89
C THR A 32 -4.26 -5.62 -1.14
N VAL A 33 -4.14 -6.44 -0.09
CA VAL A 33 -4.33 -7.89 -0.16
C VAL A 33 -5.45 -8.31 0.79
N PRO A 34 -6.49 -9.01 0.32
CA PRO A 34 -7.49 -9.60 1.21
C PRO A 34 -6.85 -10.55 2.22
N PHE A 35 -7.23 -10.41 3.49
CA PHE A 35 -6.67 -11.24 4.57
C PHE A 35 -7.71 -12.06 5.29
N LEU A 36 -8.83 -11.45 5.65
CA LEU A 36 -9.94 -12.11 6.32
C LEU A 36 -11.24 -11.85 5.55
N ARG A 37 -12.01 -12.90 5.26
CA ARG A 37 -13.31 -12.85 4.59
C ARG A 37 -14.32 -13.80 5.22
N ARG A 38 -15.61 -13.55 5.05
CA ARG A 38 -16.66 -14.53 5.42
C ARG A 38 -16.92 -15.49 4.27
N SER A 39 -17.13 -16.76 4.60
CA SER A 39 -17.55 -17.80 3.64
C SER A 39 -19.06 -17.71 3.34
N GLY A 40 -19.51 -16.58 2.79
CA GLY A 40 -20.92 -16.27 2.57
C GLY A 40 -21.55 -15.38 3.66
N PHE A 41 -22.83 -15.03 3.50
CA PHE A 41 -23.52 -14.04 4.36
C PHE A 41 -23.54 -14.42 5.85
N LEU A 42 -23.73 -15.70 6.15
CA LEU A 42 -23.72 -16.26 7.51
C LEU A 42 -22.53 -17.17 7.78
N GLY A 43 -21.58 -17.28 6.85
CA GLY A 43 -20.45 -18.18 6.97
C GLY A 43 -19.44 -17.75 8.04
N PRO A 44 -18.58 -18.68 8.47
CA PRO A 44 -17.48 -18.38 9.36
C PRO A 44 -16.47 -17.42 8.68
N TRP A 45 -15.69 -16.73 9.51
CA TRP A 45 -14.52 -15.99 9.07
C TRP A 45 -13.41 -16.95 8.67
N ARG A 46 -12.76 -16.69 7.54
CA ARG A 46 -11.65 -17.48 7.01
C ARG A 46 -10.50 -16.56 6.63
N PHE A 47 -9.28 -16.95 6.99
CA PHE A 47 -8.07 -16.35 6.44
C PHE A 47 -7.94 -16.74 4.97
N VAL A 48 -7.95 -15.76 4.08
CA VAL A 48 -7.79 -15.94 2.63
C VAL A 48 -6.40 -15.61 2.15
N TRP A 49 -5.55 -15.02 3.01
CA TRP A 49 -4.16 -14.71 2.70
C TRP A 49 -3.37 -15.88 2.08
N PRO A 50 -3.43 -17.12 2.61
CA PRO A 50 -2.69 -18.25 2.01
C PRO A 50 -3.07 -18.51 0.54
N ASP A 51 -4.31 -18.24 0.15
CA ASP A 51 -4.78 -18.42 -1.23
C ASP A 51 -4.11 -17.38 -2.15
N TYR A 52 -3.98 -16.13 -1.70
CA TYR A 52 -3.28 -15.07 -2.45
C TYR A 52 -1.77 -15.28 -2.50
N GLN A 53 -1.16 -15.69 -1.38
CA GLN A 53 0.25 -16.02 -1.34
C GLN A 53 0.60 -17.12 -2.33
N LYS A 54 -0.18 -18.20 -2.36
CA LYS A 54 0.02 -19.29 -3.33
C LYS A 54 -0.07 -18.80 -4.77
N LYS A 55 -1.05 -17.95 -5.11
CA LYS A 55 -1.17 -17.38 -6.45
C LYS A 55 0.04 -16.53 -6.85
N VAL A 56 0.57 -15.72 -5.93
CA VAL A 56 1.81 -14.95 -6.15
C VAL A 56 2.99 -15.87 -6.41
N GLU A 57 3.14 -16.94 -5.61
CA GLU A 57 4.21 -17.92 -5.80
C GLU A 57 4.09 -18.62 -7.16
N ASP A 58 2.89 -19.04 -7.54
CA ASP A 58 2.62 -19.67 -8.83
C ASP A 58 2.93 -18.72 -10.00
N TRP A 59 2.47 -17.47 -9.93
CA TRP A 59 2.80 -16.41 -10.89
C TRP A 59 4.32 -16.21 -11.01
N ARG A 60 5.02 -16.12 -9.87
CA ARG A 60 6.47 -15.93 -9.84
C ARG A 60 7.24 -17.14 -10.39
N ARG A 61 6.74 -18.37 -10.17
CA ARG A 61 7.28 -19.60 -10.76
C ARG A 61 7.12 -19.61 -12.28
N GLN A 62 5.97 -19.18 -12.78
CA GLN A 62 5.70 -19.08 -14.22
C GLN A 62 6.65 -18.08 -14.89
N LEU A 63 6.81 -16.88 -14.32
CA LEU A 63 7.78 -15.89 -14.83
C LEU A 63 9.21 -16.42 -14.78
N SER A 64 9.60 -17.10 -13.69
CA SER A 64 10.92 -17.74 -13.58
C SER A 64 11.17 -18.77 -14.68
N LYS A 65 10.18 -19.63 -14.94
CA LYS A 65 10.28 -20.66 -15.98
C LYS A 65 10.34 -20.05 -17.38
N LYS A 66 9.49 -19.09 -17.68
CA LYS A 66 9.37 -18.47 -19.01
C LYS A 66 10.58 -17.62 -19.37
N HIS A 67 11.05 -16.77 -18.45
CA HIS A 67 12.14 -15.81 -18.71
C HIS A 67 13.53 -16.31 -18.29
N GLY A 68 13.62 -17.49 -17.68
CA GLY A 68 14.87 -18.07 -17.20
C GLY A 68 15.51 -17.27 -16.06
N ILE A 69 14.69 -16.56 -15.27
CA ILE A 69 15.14 -15.78 -14.10
C ILE A 69 15.10 -16.62 -12.82
N ARG A 70 15.89 -16.23 -11.83
CA ARG A 70 15.90 -16.87 -10.50
C ARG A 70 14.55 -16.64 -9.81
N PHE A 71 14.04 -17.65 -9.11
CA PHE A 71 12.72 -17.60 -8.47
C PHE A 71 12.76 -16.87 -7.12
N ARG A 72 13.78 -17.15 -6.29
CA ARG A 72 13.90 -16.68 -4.91
C ARG A 72 14.43 -15.25 -4.76
N GLU A 73 14.80 -14.62 -5.88
CA GLU A 73 15.29 -13.24 -5.84
C GLU A 73 14.17 -12.24 -6.03
N GLU A 74 14.25 -11.18 -5.24
CA GLU A 74 13.39 -10.02 -5.34
C GLU A 74 13.59 -9.34 -6.69
N LEU A 75 12.48 -8.90 -7.29
CA LEU A 75 12.50 -8.21 -8.58
C LEU A 75 12.32 -6.72 -8.36
N HIS A 76 13.43 -6.00 -8.23
CA HIS A 76 13.39 -4.55 -8.17
C HIS A 76 13.15 -3.97 -9.56
N ALA A 77 12.08 -3.19 -9.73
CA ALA A 77 11.72 -2.59 -11.03
C ALA A 77 12.86 -1.77 -11.64
N TYR A 78 13.62 -1.02 -10.83
CA TYR A 78 14.76 -0.24 -11.34
C TYR A 78 15.90 -1.12 -11.88
N GLN A 79 16.12 -2.31 -11.30
CA GLN A 79 17.11 -3.27 -11.78
C GLN A 79 16.64 -3.89 -13.08
N LEU A 80 15.35 -4.24 -13.17
CA LEU A 80 14.75 -4.71 -14.41
C LEU A 80 14.93 -3.68 -15.54
N ILE A 81 14.50 -2.43 -15.33
CA ILE A 81 14.58 -1.37 -16.35
C ILE A 81 16.03 -1.12 -16.79
N LYS A 82 17.00 -1.19 -15.88
CA LYS A 82 18.42 -1.00 -16.19
C LYS A 82 19.14 -2.27 -16.67
N GLY A 83 18.46 -3.42 -16.71
CA GLY A 83 19.09 -4.71 -17.02
C GLY A 83 20.16 -5.12 -15.99
N GLN A 84 20.03 -4.73 -14.73
CA GLN A 84 20.98 -5.02 -13.64
C GLN A 84 20.49 -6.18 -12.75
N GLY A 85 21.31 -6.59 -11.78
CA GLY A 85 20.92 -7.52 -10.71
C GLY A 85 21.19 -9.01 -11.01
N GLN A 86 21.81 -9.35 -12.15
CA GLN A 86 22.19 -10.73 -12.50
C GLN A 86 21.01 -11.73 -12.45
N LEU A 87 19.81 -11.28 -12.79
CA LEU A 87 18.55 -11.98 -12.53
C LEU A 87 18.41 -13.35 -13.20
N LYS A 88 19.16 -13.65 -14.26
CA LYS A 88 19.12 -14.96 -14.93
C LYS A 88 19.68 -16.07 -14.03
N ARG A 89 19.23 -17.31 -14.25
CA ARG A 89 19.70 -18.50 -13.50
C ARG A 89 21.21 -18.76 -13.62
N ASN A 90 21.83 -18.35 -14.72
CA ASN A 90 23.27 -18.42 -14.93
C ASN A 90 24.01 -17.14 -14.49
N TRP A 91 23.43 -16.34 -13.60
CA TRP A 91 24.06 -15.16 -12.99
C TRP A 91 24.45 -14.06 -13.98
N ARG A 92 23.82 -14.02 -15.16
CA ARG A 92 23.97 -12.90 -16.10
C ARG A 92 22.84 -11.89 -15.94
N ASN A 93 23.15 -10.66 -16.35
CA ASN A 93 22.16 -9.61 -16.53
C ASN A 93 21.20 -9.94 -17.68
N LEU A 94 19.97 -9.43 -17.59
CA LEU A 94 19.03 -9.44 -18.70
C LEU A 94 19.53 -8.51 -19.79
N LEU A 95 19.41 -8.94 -21.05
CA LEU A 95 19.58 -8.04 -22.18
C LEU A 95 18.41 -7.03 -22.20
N PRO A 96 18.57 -5.83 -22.81
CA PRO A 96 17.52 -4.81 -22.81
C PRO A 96 16.15 -5.32 -23.28
N ASN A 97 16.12 -6.10 -24.37
CA ASN A 97 14.86 -6.67 -24.89
C ASN A 97 14.26 -7.69 -23.91
N GLU A 98 15.08 -8.56 -23.31
CA GLU A 98 14.61 -9.53 -22.31
C GLU A 98 14.03 -8.83 -21.07
N ALA A 99 14.64 -7.71 -20.65
CA ALA A 99 14.16 -6.92 -19.54
C ALA A 99 12.79 -6.28 -19.83
N VAL A 100 12.62 -5.70 -21.03
CA VAL A 100 11.34 -5.15 -21.48
C VAL A 100 10.27 -6.24 -21.58
N ASP A 101 10.61 -7.40 -22.15
CA ASP A 101 9.69 -8.52 -22.31
C ASP A 101 9.26 -9.09 -20.95
N LEU A 102 10.21 -9.29 -20.04
CA LEU A 102 9.93 -9.72 -18.67
C LEU A 102 9.04 -8.71 -17.95
N TYR A 103 9.33 -7.41 -18.04
CA TYR A 103 8.55 -6.38 -17.37
C TYR A 103 7.11 -6.31 -17.90
N LYS A 104 6.93 -6.31 -19.23
CA LYS A 104 5.60 -6.33 -19.87
C LYS A 104 4.81 -7.57 -19.47
N ASP A 105 5.44 -8.73 -19.50
CA ASP A 105 4.79 -10.00 -19.15
C ASP A 105 4.42 -10.04 -17.66
N ALA A 106 5.30 -9.57 -16.78
CA ALA A 106 5.02 -9.48 -15.35
C ALA A 106 3.81 -8.58 -15.07
N LEU A 107 3.71 -7.42 -15.71
CA LEU A 107 2.54 -6.54 -15.58
C LEU A 107 1.27 -7.15 -16.17
N ALA A 108 1.37 -7.79 -17.34
CA ALA A 108 0.22 -8.36 -18.03
C ALA A 108 -0.37 -9.58 -17.32
N THR A 109 0.43 -10.30 -16.54
CA THR A 109 0.05 -11.55 -15.86
C THR A 109 -0.15 -11.40 -14.35
N ALA A 110 -0.03 -10.19 -13.81
CA ALA A 110 -0.25 -9.92 -12.39
C ALA A 110 -1.75 -9.83 -12.05
N ASP A 111 -2.49 -10.93 -12.26
CA ASP A 111 -3.95 -11.04 -12.11
C ASP A 111 -4.39 -11.67 -10.78
N PHE A 112 -3.45 -11.93 -9.87
CA PHE A 112 -3.72 -12.62 -8.61
C PHE A 112 -4.38 -11.73 -7.55
N LEU A 113 -4.33 -10.41 -7.69
CA LEU A 113 -4.97 -9.45 -6.79
C LEU A 113 -6.35 -9.02 -7.30
N PRO A 114 -7.29 -8.65 -6.41
CA PRO A 114 -8.53 -8.01 -6.82
C PRO A 114 -8.32 -6.68 -7.57
N ASP A 115 -9.34 -6.28 -8.33
CA ASP A 115 -9.37 -4.96 -8.95
C ASP A 115 -9.20 -3.84 -7.93
N ALA A 116 -8.52 -2.76 -8.33
CA ALA A 116 -8.18 -1.64 -7.47
C ALA A 116 -7.42 -2.08 -6.19
N SER A 117 -6.56 -3.09 -6.27
CA SER A 117 -5.65 -3.43 -5.18
C SER A 117 -4.44 -2.51 -5.08
N ILE A 118 -4.09 -1.77 -6.13
CA ILE A 118 -2.96 -0.84 -6.12
C ILE A 118 -3.50 0.58 -6.00
N ILE A 119 -3.05 1.31 -4.98
CA ILE A 119 -3.41 2.72 -4.74
C ILE A 119 -2.11 3.52 -4.72
N THR A 120 -1.94 4.46 -5.65
CA THR A 120 -0.75 5.33 -5.68
C THR A 120 -1.11 6.78 -5.52
N ALA A 121 -0.50 7.47 -4.57
CA ALA A 121 -0.53 8.93 -4.46
C ALA A 121 0.83 9.51 -4.87
N TYR A 122 0.84 10.66 -5.53
CA TYR A 122 2.05 11.38 -5.88
C TYR A 122 1.95 12.85 -5.54
N SER A 123 3.10 13.50 -5.37
CA SER A 123 3.23 14.92 -5.10
C SER A 123 4.56 15.45 -5.63
N THR A 124 4.65 16.77 -5.69
CA THR A 124 5.88 17.53 -5.97
C THR A 124 6.27 18.38 -4.76
N ASP A 125 7.45 18.99 -4.77
CA ASP A 125 7.82 19.97 -3.71
C ASP A 125 6.87 21.18 -3.64
N ALA A 126 6.23 21.53 -4.76
CA ALA A 126 5.23 22.59 -4.81
C ALA A 126 3.85 22.15 -4.28
N SER A 127 3.64 20.84 -4.09
CA SER A 127 2.37 20.32 -3.59
C SER A 127 2.24 20.63 -2.10
N GLN A 128 1.10 21.20 -1.73
CA GLN A 128 0.76 21.48 -0.34
C GLN A 128 -0.60 20.87 -0.03
N PHE A 129 -0.68 20.08 1.04
CA PHE A 129 -1.94 19.53 1.49
C PHE A 129 -1.98 19.52 3.00
N ALA A 130 -2.95 20.25 3.56
CA ALA A 130 -3.21 20.22 4.99
C ALA A 130 -1.96 20.58 5.83
N GLY A 131 -1.15 21.55 5.35
CA GLY A 131 0.08 21.98 6.03
C GLY A 131 1.29 21.07 5.83
N GLU A 132 1.14 19.95 5.11
CA GLU A 132 2.24 19.08 4.70
C GLU A 132 2.72 19.44 3.28
N THR A 133 3.98 19.11 2.98
CA THR A 133 4.61 19.23 1.65
C THR A 133 5.31 17.94 1.26
N GLY A 134 5.66 17.80 -0.02
CA GLY A 134 6.40 16.64 -0.53
C GLY A 134 5.75 15.31 -0.15
N ILE A 135 6.52 14.39 0.46
CA ILE A 135 6.03 13.06 0.84
C ILE A 135 4.85 13.09 1.83
N GLY A 136 4.75 14.09 2.70
CA GLY A 136 3.63 14.20 3.66
C GLY A 136 2.28 14.33 2.95
N VAL A 137 2.25 15.07 1.83
CA VAL A 137 1.07 15.17 0.96
C VAL A 137 0.70 13.83 0.34
N CYS A 138 1.70 13.06 -0.14
CA CYS A 138 1.48 11.72 -0.67
C CYS A 138 0.84 10.81 0.37
N MET A 139 1.39 10.80 1.59
CA MET A 139 0.92 9.92 2.66
C MET A 139 -0.52 10.24 3.09
N LEU A 140 -0.84 11.52 3.31
CA LEU A 140 -2.21 11.92 3.65
C LEU A 140 -3.20 11.57 2.54
N THR A 141 -2.83 11.81 1.28
CA THR A 141 -3.65 11.47 0.12
C THR A 141 -3.84 9.95 -0.01
N LEU A 142 -2.78 9.17 0.22
CA LEU A 142 -2.84 7.71 0.22
C LEU A 142 -3.80 7.20 1.30
N PHE A 143 -3.69 7.73 2.53
CA PHE A 143 -4.57 7.35 3.63
C PHE A 143 -6.05 7.69 3.36
N GLN A 144 -6.34 8.81 2.70
CA GLN A 144 -7.70 9.12 2.24
C GLN A 144 -8.23 8.07 1.27
N ARG A 145 -7.45 7.70 0.26
CA ARG A 145 -7.84 6.69 -0.73
C ARG A 145 -8.04 5.32 -0.09
N MET A 146 -7.14 4.91 0.80
CA MET A 146 -7.27 3.68 1.58
C MET A 146 -8.55 3.67 2.42
N ARG A 147 -8.89 4.78 3.08
CA ARG A 147 -10.13 4.92 3.85
C ARG A 147 -11.35 4.78 2.94
N SER A 148 -11.39 5.50 1.82
CA SER A 148 -12.50 5.42 0.86
C SER A 148 -12.69 3.99 0.34
N GLN A 149 -11.59 3.28 0.06
CA GLN A 149 -11.63 1.88 -0.37
C GLN A 149 -12.17 0.96 0.75
N CYS A 150 -11.69 1.11 1.98
CA CYS A 150 -12.20 0.36 3.13
C CYS A 150 -13.70 0.59 3.35
N GLN A 151 -14.16 1.85 3.20
CA GLN A 151 -15.57 2.19 3.32
C GLN A 151 -16.41 1.57 2.20
N ALA A 152 -15.95 1.66 0.95
CA ALA A 152 -16.62 1.07 -0.21
C ALA A 152 -16.73 -0.46 -0.10
N ARG A 153 -15.66 -1.11 0.38
CA ARG A 153 -15.60 -2.58 0.54
C ARG A 153 -16.18 -3.08 1.87
N ARG A 154 -16.52 -2.17 2.80
CA ARG A 154 -16.87 -2.49 4.18
C ARG A 154 -15.81 -3.38 4.83
N THR A 155 -14.54 -3.02 4.71
CA THR A 155 -13.41 -3.75 5.30
C THR A 155 -12.72 -2.91 6.37
N ASN A 156 -12.16 -3.56 7.38
CA ASN A 156 -11.16 -2.97 8.27
C ASN A 156 -9.79 -3.04 7.56
N GLY A 157 -8.94 -2.04 7.77
CA GLY A 157 -7.57 -2.03 7.24
C GLY A 157 -6.54 -2.45 8.29
N LEU A 158 -5.53 -3.20 7.88
CA LEU A 158 -4.28 -3.39 8.63
C LEU A 158 -3.14 -2.87 7.75
N VAL A 159 -2.32 -1.96 8.27
CA VAL A 159 -1.34 -1.22 7.46
C VAL A 159 0.09 -1.58 7.88
N PHE A 160 0.93 -1.87 6.89
CA PHE A 160 2.36 -2.16 7.02
C PHE A 160 3.19 -1.16 6.21
N PHE A 161 4.38 -0.85 6.70
CA PHE A 161 5.39 0.01 6.07
C PHE A 161 6.71 -0.75 6.03
N ASP A 162 7.48 -0.64 4.94
CA ASP A 162 8.68 -1.47 4.74
C ASP A 162 9.85 -1.10 5.67
N GLU A 163 9.96 0.16 6.07
CA GLU A 163 10.89 0.59 7.11
C GLU A 163 10.16 1.57 8.02
N GLY A 164 10.31 1.40 9.34
CA GLY A 164 9.58 2.16 10.36
C GLY A 164 10.01 3.62 10.47
N ASN A 165 9.93 4.40 9.38
CA ASN A 165 10.17 5.83 9.42
C ASN A 165 9.12 6.45 10.36
N LYS A 166 9.60 6.93 11.50
CA LYS A 166 8.77 7.45 12.59
C LYS A 166 7.82 8.55 12.12
N SER A 167 8.20 9.29 11.08
CA SER A 167 7.36 10.34 10.48
C SER A 167 6.07 9.75 9.88
N TYR A 168 6.13 8.61 9.19
CA TYR A 168 4.95 7.97 8.57
C TYR A 168 4.03 7.37 9.62
N ILE A 169 4.59 6.75 10.65
CA ILE A 169 3.81 6.26 11.80
C ILE A 169 3.08 7.43 12.48
N THR A 170 3.76 8.57 12.64
CA THR A 170 3.17 9.78 13.21
C THR A 170 2.06 10.32 12.31
N ALA A 171 2.31 10.45 11.01
CA ALA A 171 1.32 10.89 10.02
C ALA A 171 0.10 9.96 10.01
N PHE A 172 0.31 8.65 10.09
CA PHE A 172 -0.76 7.65 10.15
C PHE A 172 -1.58 7.76 11.45
N ARG A 173 -0.94 7.90 12.62
CA ARG A 173 -1.64 8.11 13.91
C ARG A 173 -2.42 9.42 13.91
N MET A 174 -1.88 10.46 13.29
CA MET A 174 -2.58 11.73 13.10
C MET A 174 -3.77 11.55 12.16
N ALA A 175 -3.59 10.87 11.03
CA ALA A 175 -4.66 10.52 10.13
C ALA A 175 -5.77 9.74 10.85
N GLN A 176 -5.45 8.78 11.73
CA GLN A 176 -6.44 8.04 12.54
C GLN A 176 -7.36 8.95 13.39
N LYS A 177 -6.93 10.15 13.73
CA LYS A 177 -7.74 11.11 14.51
C LYS A 177 -8.30 12.24 13.65
N TYR A 178 -7.51 12.66 12.68
CA TYR A 178 -7.65 13.93 11.97
C TYR A 178 -7.35 13.77 10.48
N LEU A 179 -7.82 12.71 9.84
CA LEU A 179 -7.66 12.58 8.40
C LEU A 179 -8.48 13.69 7.73
N PRO A 180 -7.86 14.68 7.08
CA PRO A 180 -8.61 15.67 6.32
C PRO A 180 -9.42 14.92 5.26
N THR A 181 -10.63 15.38 4.96
CA THR A 181 -11.39 14.88 3.82
C THR A 181 -11.12 15.85 2.68
N GLY A 182 -10.52 15.36 1.59
CA GLY A 182 -10.58 16.07 0.32
C GLY A 182 -12.04 16.17 -0.12
N SER A 183 -12.43 17.25 -0.79
CA SER A 183 -13.77 17.33 -1.38
C SER A 183 -13.98 16.14 -2.34
N SER A 184 -15.24 15.74 -2.53
CA SER A 184 -15.67 14.56 -3.29
C SER A 184 -15.34 14.58 -4.79
N GLN A 185 -14.46 15.45 -5.26
CA GLN A 185 -14.09 15.60 -6.66
C GLN A 185 -12.57 15.58 -6.77
N GLY A 186 -12.04 14.49 -7.33
CA GLY A 186 -10.61 14.25 -7.53
C GLY A 186 -9.94 15.18 -8.55
N GLY A 187 -9.88 16.48 -8.27
CA GLY A 187 -9.14 17.45 -9.07
C GLY A 187 -8.57 18.57 -8.21
N TRP A 188 -7.26 18.82 -8.36
CA TRP A 188 -6.59 19.99 -7.82
C TRP A 188 -6.83 21.19 -8.75
N GLY A 189 -8.03 21.76 -8.66
CA GLY A 189 -8.31 23.13 -9.07
C GLY A 189 -7.99 24.08 -7.92
N SER A 190 -7.34 25.20 -8.25
CA SER A 190 -6.86 26.25 -7.35
C SER A 190 -7.60 26.40 -6.01
N ASN A 191 -6.82 26.33 -4.92
CA ASN A 191 -7.07 26.96 -3.63
C ASN A 191 -8.45 26.69 -2.97
N ALA A 192 -8.55 25.59 -2.21
CA ALA A 192 -8.89 25.60 -0.79
C ALA A 192 -9.42 24.23 -0.32
N THR A 193 -8.72 23.59 0.61
CA THR A 193 -9.35 22.63 1.53
C THR A 193 -9.24 23.18 2.95
N LYS A 194 -10.38 23.66 3.46
CA LYS A 194 -10.58 24.04 4.87
C LYS A 194 -10.46 22.81 5.78
N LYS A 195 -9.84 23.02 6.94
CA LYS A 195 -9.76 22.16 8.14
C LYS A 195 -8.70 21.05 8.12
N TYR A 196 -7.45 21.47 8.29
CA TYR A 196 -6.49 20.73 9.13
C TYR A 196 -6.50 21.38 10.52
N ALA A 197 -6.32 20.59 11.58
CA ALA A 197 -5.87 21.15 12.84
C ALA A 197 -4.37 21.40 12.71
N PRO A 198 -3.88 22.66 12.73
CA PRO A 198 -2.45 22.94 12.80
C PRO A 198 -1.90 22.41 14.14
N LYS A 199 -0.59 22.52 14.33
CA LYS A 199 0.13 22.25 15.60
C LYS A 199 -0.41 22.98 16.86
N HIS A 200 -1.52 23.72 16.75
CA HIS A 200 -2.30 24.31 17.85
C HIS A 200 -3.78 23.97 17.68
N VAL A 201 -4.32 23.13 18.58
CA VAL A 201 -5.75 22.79 18.65
C VAL A 201 -6.42 23.66 19.73
N PRO A 202 -7.43 24.49 19.41
CA PRO A 202 -8.31 25.07 20.43
C PRO A 202 -9.29 24.00 20.93
N GLU A 203 -9.52 23.96 22.25
CA GLU A 203 -10.54 23.12 22.88
C GLU A 203 -11.93 23.42 22.29
N GLY A 204 -12.61 22.41 21.73
CA GLY A 204 -14.05 22.50 21.42
C GLY A 204 -14.53 22.04 20.04
N CYS A 205 -13.67 21.60 19.10
CA CYS A 205 -14.16 21.08 17.82
C CYS A 205 -14.61 19.61 17.93
N LYS A 206 -15.86 19.32 17.54
CA LYS A 206 -16.44 17.96 17.51
C LYS A 206 -15.70 17.06 16.51
N LEU A 207 -15.23 15.90 16.99
CA LEU A 207 -14.27 15.00 16.35
C LEU A 207 -14.94 13.73 15.82
N GLN A 208 -14.55 13.25 14.63
CA GLN A 208 -14.86 11.89 14.17
C GLN A 208 -13.62 11.00 14.31
N ALA A 209 -13.62 10.11 15.28
CA ALA A 209 -12.57 9.11 15.48
C ALA A 209 -12.59 8.06 14.34
N LEU A 210 -11.42 7.66 13.82
CA LEU A 210 -11.35 6.46 12.98
C LEU A 210 -11.44 5.21 13.85
N ARG A 211 -12.45 4.37 13.57
CA ARG A 211 -12.64 3.05 14.19
C ARG A 211 -11.98 1.90 13.41
N TYR A 212 -11.27 2.18 12.31
CA TYR A 212 -11.12 1.18 11.22
C TYR A 212 -9.72 0.64 10.95
N VAL A 213 -8.69 1.00 11.72
CA VAL A 213 -7.32 0.60 11.34
C VAL A 213 -6.48 0.19 12.56
N LEU A 214 -6.00 -1.05 12.55
CA LEU A 214 -5.05 -1.56 13.54
C LEU A 214 -3.62 -1.31 13.01
N PHE A 215 -2.68 -1.05 13.91
CA PHE A 215 -1.26 -0.94 13.58
C PHE A 215 -0.51 -2.07 14.27
N HIS A 216 0.31 -2.80 13.53
CA HIS A 216 1.29 -3.71 14.11
C HIS A 216 2.67 -3.39 13.51
N PRO A 217 3.63 -2.89 14.30
CA PRO A 217 4.99 -2.74 13.82
C PRO A 217 5.59 -4.15 13.64
N ILE A 218 5.81 -4.57 12.40
CA ILE A 218 6.66 -5.73 12.15
C ILE A 218 8.10 -5.23 12.26
N GLY A 219 8.70 -5.38 13.44
CA GLY A 219 10.15 -5.42 13.53
C GLY A 219 10.65 -6.65 12.79
N ARG A 220 11.69 -6.48 11.96
CA ARG A 220 12.39 -7.52 11.18
C ARG A 220 11.74 -8.90 11.24
N LEU A 221 10.92 -9.23 10.24
CA LEU A 221 10.77 -10.62 9.81
C LEU A 221 12.14 -11.03 9.26
N ASN A 222 13.05 -11.38 10.17
CA ASN A 222 14.20 -12.20 9.81
C ASN A 222 13.61 -13.42 9.12
N CYS A 223 14.01 -13.64 7.88
CA CYS A 223 13.80 -14.89 7.16
C CYS A 223 14.32 -16.05 8.02
N LEU A 224 13.47 -16.59 8.88
CA LEU A 224 13.61 -17.92 9.44
C LEU A 224 13.14 -18.88 8.36
N CYS A 225 14.07 -19.21 7.46
CA CYS A 225 14.04 -20.44 6.69
C CYS A 225 15.38 -21.12 6.94
N SER A 226 15.42 -21.92 8.01
CA SER A 226 16.22 -23.14 8.03
C SER A 226 15.84 -24.04 6.87
#